data_AF-A0A1V9UE32-F1
#
_entry.id   AF-A0A1V9UE32-F1
#
_cell.length_a   1.000
_cell.length_b   1.000
_cell.length_c   1.000
_cell.angle_alpha   90.00
_cell.angle_beta   90.00
_cell.angle_gamma   90.00
#
_symmetry.space_group_name_H-M   'P 1'
#
loop_
_entity.id
_entity.type
_entity.pdbx_description
1 polymer ?
#
loop_
_entity_poly.entity_id
_entity_poly.type
_entity_poly.pdbx_seq_one_letter_code
_entity_poly.pdbx_strand_id
1 'polypeptide(L)'
;MNGQSRSRGFTLIEMVVTLAIVGLLASIAAPLTETVIRRGKEQELRTALYQIRDAVDAYKRAADAGRIEKSVASNGYPANLKVLVEGVRDLRSPKGAKIFFLRRIPRDPLLGKSKRDAEDEWGLRSYDSPANNPRDGEDVFDVYSKARGKGLNGIAYSEW
;
A
#
# COMPACT_ATOMS: atom_id res chain seq x y z
N MET A 1 27.96 -61.55 29.80
CA MET A 1 28.66 -60.39 30.41
C MET A 1 27.94 -59.14 29.93
N ASN A 2 27.00 -58.61 30.73
CA ASN A 2 26.17 -57.47 30.32
C ASN A 2 26.82 -56.18 30.82
N GLY A 3 27.50 -55.47 29.93
CA GLY A 3 27.98 -54.12 30.19
C GLY A 3 26.80 -53.17 30.26
N GLN A 4 26.37 -52.81 31.47
CA GLN A 4 25.40 -51.73 31.66
C GLN A 4 26.06 -50.41 31.26
N SER A 5 25.60 -49.82 30.14
CA SER A 5 25.94 -48.46 29.79
C SER A 5 25.35 -47.52 30.84
N ARG A 6 26.21 -46.86 31.64
CA ARG A 6 25.77 -45.80 32.54
C ARG A 6 25.19 -44.65 31.72
N SER A 7 23.88 -44.50 31.71
CA SER A 7 23.21 -43.32 31.17
C SER A 7 23.63 -42.11 32.01
N ARG A 8 24.42 -41.21 31.43
CA ARG A 8 24.78 -39.95 32.08
C ARG A 8 23.58 -39.01 31.93
N GLY A 9 23.01 -38.57 33.04
CA GLY A 9 21.94 -37.56 33.06
C GLY A 9 22.48 -36.14 32.92
N PHE A 10 21.61 -35.21 32.54
CA PHE A 10 21.93 -33.78 32.45
C PHE A 10 22.09 -33.15 33.84
N THR A 11 22.98 -32.17 33.94
CA THR A 11 23.16 -31.40 35.17
C THR A 11 22.33 -30.11 35.15
N LEU A 12 22.02 -29.57 36.35
CA LEU A 12 21.37 -28.27 36.48
C LEU A 12 22.13 -27.17 35.74
N ILE A 13 23.47 -27.18 35.80
CA ILE A 13 24.29 -26.17 35.14
C ILE A 13 24.19 -26.26 33.62
N GLU A 14 24.11 -27.47 33.07
CA GLU A 14 23.95 -27.71 31.64
C GLU A 14 22.59 -27.23 31.13
N MET A 15 21.53 -27.41 31.93
CA MET A 15 20.20 -26.83 31.65
C MET A 15 20.21 -25.30 31.72
N VAL A 16 20.90 -24.70 32.71
CA VAL A 16 21.02 -23.23 32.79
C VAL A 16 21.80 -22.66 31.59
N VAL A 17 22.91 -23.28 31.21
CA VAL A 17 23.73 -22.83 30.07
C VAL A 17 22.98 -22.97 28.74
N THR A 18 22.31 -24.10 28.51
CA THR A 18 21.50 -24.30 27.29
C THR A 18 20.36 -23.30 27.19
N LEU A 19 19.60 -23.07 28.26
CA LEU A 19 18.53 -22.07 28.28
C LEU A 19 19.07 -20.64 28.09
N ALA A 20 20.23 -20.31 28.66
CA ALA A 20 20.88 -19.02 28.45
C ALA A 20 21.28 -18.82 26.97
N ILE A 21 21.85 -19.84 26.32
CA ILE A 21 22.20 -19.80 24.89
C ILE A 21 20.94 -19.64 24.04
N VAL A 22 19.88 -20.42 24.30
CA VAL A 22 18.61 -20.31 23.57
C VAL A 22 17.98 -18.93 23.75
N GLY A 23 17.98 -18.38 24.96
CA GLY A 23 17.47 -17.04 25.24
C GLY A 23 18.25 -15.94 24.51
N LEU A 24 19.58 -16.06 24.44
CA LEU A 24 20.44 -15.14 23.70
C LEU A 24 20.20 -15.23 22.18
N LEU A 25 20.07 -16.44 21.63
CA LEU A 25 19.80 -16.61 20.20
C LEU A 25 18.42 -16.07 19.81
N ALA A 26 17.41 -16.28 20.67
CA ALA A 26 16.06 -15.76 20.46
C ALA A 26 16.01 -14.22 20.43
N SER A 27 16.80 -13.53 21.26
CA SER A 27 16.84 -12.06 21.30
C SER A 27 17.44 -11.44 20.03
N ILE A 28 18.41 -12.11 19.40
CA ILE A 28 19.05 -11.65 18.16
C ILE A 28 18.17 -11.91 16.92
N ALA A 29 17.34 -12.96 16.94
CA ALA A 29 16.53 -13.36 15.78
C ALA A 29 15.29 -12.47 15.53
N ALA A 30 14.71 -11.87 16.57
CA ALA A 30 13.47 -11.07 16.47
C ALA A 30 13.54 -9.85 15.50
N PRO A 31 14.55 -8.96 15.55
CA PRO A 31 14.57 -7.73 14.73
C PRO A 31 14.65 -7.97 13.21
N LEU A 32 15.14 -9.14 12.78
CA LEU A 32 15.22 -9.46 11.35
C LEU A 32 13.83 -9.68 10.74
N THR A 33 12.93 -10.31 11.48
CA THR A 33 11.57 -10.63 11.02
C THR A 33 10.73 -9.37 10.78
N GLU A 34 10.80 -8.40 11.69
CA GLU A 34 10.06 -7.14 11.57
C GLU A 34 10.50 -6.32 10.36
N THR A 35 11.80 -6.30 10.07
CA THR A 35 12.35 -5.57 8.93
C THR A 35 11.90 -6.18 7.60
N VAL A 36 11.88 -7.51 7.49
CA VAL A 36 11.42 -8.21 6.28
C VAL A 36 9.93 -7.95 6.04
N ILE A 37 9.10 -8.06 7.08
CA ILE A 37 7.67 -7.77 6.98
C ILE A 37 7.44 -6.32 6.55
N ARG A 38 8.17 -5.37 7.14
CA ARG A 38 8.07 -3.95 6.78
C ARG A 38 8.46 -3.70 5.31
N ARG A 39 9.56 -4.28 4.84
CA ARG A 39 9.96 -4.20 3.42
C ARG A 39 8.86 -4.73 2.49
N GLY A 40 8.25 -5.86 2.85
CA GLY A 40 7.13 -6.44 2.10
C GLY A 40 5.95 -5.46 1.99
N LYS A 41 5.51 -4.90 3.12
CA LYS A 41 4.42 -3.90 3.12
C LYS A 41 4.78 -2.63 2.36
N GLU A 42 6.01 -2.15 2.45
CA GLU A 42 6.48 -0.97 1.70
C GLU A 42 6.48 -1.23 0.19
N GLN A 43 6.83 -2.43 -0.25
CA GLN A 43 6.78 -2.83 -1.67
C GLN A 43 5.33 -2.94 -2.17
N GLU A 44 4.44 -3.52 -1.36
CA GLU A 44 3.00 -3.57 -1.65
C GLU A 44 2.42 -2.15 -1.74
N LEU A 45 2.82 -1.25 -0.84
CA LEU A 45 2.36 0.15 -0.83
C LEU A 45 2.77 0.86 -2.13
N ARG A 46 4.04 0.75 -2.53
CA ARG A 46 4.52 1.33 -3.79
C ARG A 46 3.72 0.80 -4.98
N THR A 47 3.48 -0.51 -5.01
CA THR A 47 2.70 -1.15 -6.07
C THR A 47 1.27 -0.61 -6.12
N ALA A 48 0.62 -0.45 -4.96
CA ALA A 48 -0.72 0.12 -4.85
C ALA A 48 -0.76 1.59 -5.32
N LEU A 49 0.20 2.43 -4.89
CA LEU A 49 0.33 3.82 -5.33
C LEU A 49 0.51 3.90 -6.85
N TYR A 50 1.41 3.10 -7.43
CA TYR A 50 1.62 3.06 -8.88
C TYR A 50 0.35 2.66 -9.64
N GLN A 51 -0.37 1.65 -9.17
CA GLN A 51 -1.62 1.21 -9.80
C GLN A 51 -2.69 2.31 -9.82
N ILE A 52 -2.85 3.03 -8.71
CA ILE A 52 -3.83 4.12 -8.62
C ILE A 52 -3.39 5.30 -9.50
N ARG A 53 -2.13 5.72 -9.42
CA ARG A 53 -1.59 6.83 -10.22
C ARG A 53 -1.67 6.56 -11.72
N ASP A 54 -1.29 5.36 -12.18
CA ASP A 54 -1.40 4.99 -13.60
C ASP A 54 -2.86 5.00 -14.08
N ALA A 55 -3.81 4.60 -13.23
CA ALA A 55 -5.23 4.67 -13.56
C ALA A 55 -5.76 6.12 -13.63
N VAL A 56 -5.30 7.00 -12.73
CA VAL A 56 -5.59 8.44 -12.78
C VAL A 56 -5.03 9.06 -14.07
N ASP A 57 -3.79 8.74 -14.43
CA ASP A 57 -3.16 9.21 -15.67
C ASP A 57 -3.85 8.65 -16.92
N ALA A 58 -4.29 7.39 -16.89
CA ALA A 58 -5.09 6.80 -17.95
C ALA A 58 -6.45 7.50 -18.10
N TYR A 59 -7.10 7.84 -16.99
CA TYR A 59 -8.34 8.63 -16.98
C TYR A 59 -8.10 9.99 -17.65
N LYS A 60 -7.09 10.73 -17.18
CA LYS A 60 -6.72 12.04 -17.73
C LYS A 60 -6.44 11.99 -19.23
N ARG A 61 -5.68 10.99 -19.70
CA ARG A 61 -5.43 10.76 -21.14
C ARG A 61 -6.71 10.49 -21.93
N ALA A 62 -7.62 9.68 -21.41
CA ALA A 62 -8.91 9.42 -22.06
C ALA A 62 -9.76 10.70 -22.13
N ALA A 63 -9.72 11.50 -21.07
CA ALA A 63 -10.34 12.80 -20.99
C ALA A 63 -9.78 13.75 -22.06
N ASP A 64 -8.46 13.88 -22.16
CA ASP A 64 -7.79 14.78 -23.11
C ASP A 64 -7.99 14.34 -24.56
N ALA A 65 -8.15 13.03 -24.79
CA ALA A 65 -8.54 12.49 -26.09
C ALA A 65 -10.05 12.68 -26.40
N GLY A 66 -10.84 13.30 -25.53
CA GLY A 66 -12.28 13.48 -25.71
C GLY A 66 -13.07 12.17 -25.76
N ARG A 67 -12.54 11.10 -25.13
CA ARG A 67 -13.21 9.79 -25.06
C ARG A 67 -14.25 9.72 -23.96
N ILE A 68 -14.15 10.60 -22.97
CA ILE A 68 -15.04 10.63 -21.82
C ILE A 68 -15.64 12.02 -21.72
N GLU A 69 -16.85 12.08 -21.18
CA GLU A 69 -17.55 13.33 -20.97
C GLU A 69 -16.82 14.17 -19.90
N LYS A 70 -16.55 15.43 -20.23
CA LYS A 70 -15.95 16.41 -19.33
C LYS A 70 -16.95 17.52 -19.09
N SER A 71 -17.11 17.93 -17.82
CA SER A 71 -17.75 19.21 -17.55
C SER A 71 -16.82 20.33 -18.00
N VAL A 72 -17.39 21.48 -18.36
CA VAL A 72 -16.61 22.66 -18.81
C VAL A 72 -15.65 23.15 -17.71
N ALA A 73 -15.98 22.91 -16.45
CA ALA A 73 -15.15 23.27 -15.29
C ALA A 73 -14.10 22.21 -14.92
N SER A 74 -14.14 21.01 -15.52
CA SER A 74 -13.23 19.92 -15.16
C SER A 74 -11.86 20.07 -15.83
N ASN A 75 -10.79 19.92 -15.05
CA ASN A 75 -9.41 19.81 -15.53
C ASN A 75 -9.09 18.45 -16.20
N GLY A 76 -10.04 17.52 -16.23
CA GLY A 76 -9.91 16.20 -16.85
C GLY A 76 -9.39 15.10 -15.92
N TYR A 77 -9.10 15.39 -14.66
CA TYR A 77 -8.84 14.38 -13.63
C TYR A 77 -10.17 13.80 -13.08
N PRO A 78 -10.15 12.58 -12.52
CA PRO A 78 -11.35 11.98 -11.95
C PRO A 78 -11.78 12.71 -10.67
N ALA A 79 -13.09 12.85 -10.45
CA ALA A 79 -13.63 13.52 -9.25
C ALA A 79 -13.37 12.74 -7.95
N ASN A 80 -13.20 11.42 -8.04
CA ASN A 80 -12.87 10.54 -6.93
C ASN A 80 -12.35 9.19 -7.45
N LEU A 81 -11.80 8.36 -6.55
CA LEU A 81 -11.27 7.04 -6.92
C LEU A 81 -12.33 6.02 -7.35
N LYS A 82 -13.60 6.16 -6.90
CA LYS A 82 -14.68 5.21 -7.26
C LYS A 82 -14.96 5.20 -8.75
N VAL A 83 -14.90 6.38 -9.39
CA VAL A 83 -15.12 6.54 -10.84
C VAL A 83 -14.17 5.64 -11.66
N LEU A 84 -12.95 5.39 -11.17
CA LEU A 84 -11.98 4.52 -11.85
C LEU A 84 -12.43 3.06 -11.94
N VAL A 85 -13.25 2.60 -10.99
CA VAL A 85 -13.77 1.22 -10.92
C VAL A 85 -15.20 1.12 -11.45
N GLU A 86 -16.04 2.12 -11.22
CA GLU A 86 -17.42 2.15 -11.73
C GLU A 86 -17.48 2.31 -13.26
N GLY A 87 -16.41 2.89 -13.80
CA GLY A 87 -16.22 3.12 -15.22
C GLY A 87 -17.10 4.23 -15.77
N VAL A 88 -16.59 4.89 -16.81
CA VAL A 88 -17.24 6.03 -17.48
C VAL A 88 -17.61 5.67 -18.90
N ARG A 89 -18.65 6.29 -19.44
CA ARG A 89 -19.10 6.05 -20.82
C ARG A 89 -18.03 6.50 -21.82
N ASP A 90 -17.69 5.62 -22.76
CA ASP A 90 -16.86 5.97 -23.92
C ASP A 90 -17.72 6.68 -24.97
N LEU A 91 -17.48 7.97 -25.16
CA LEU A 91 -18.12 8.78 -26.20
C LEU A 91 -17.77 8.32 -27.61
N ARG A 92 -16.64 7.62 -27.79
CA ARG A 92 -16.27 7.04 -29.08
C ARG A 92 -16.91 5.68 -29.34
N SER A 93 -17.58 5.08 -28.34
CA SER A 93 -18.31 3.83 -28.51
C SER A 93 -19.75 4.11 -28.93
N PRO A 94 -20.19 3.71 -30.14
CA PRO A 94 -21.57 3.90 -30.58
C PRO A 94 -22.60 3.22 -29.66
N LYS A 95 -22.18 2.14 -28.98
CA LYS A 95 -23.00 1.39 -28.02
C LYS A 95 -22.94 1.95 -26.59
N GLY A 96 -22.17 3.02 -26.36
CA GLY A 96 -21.99 3.60 -25.04
C GLY A 96 -21.29 2.68 -24.03
N ALA A 97 -20.37 1.82 -24.51
CA ALA A 97 -19.62 0.94 -23.62
C ALA A 97 -18.84 1.75 -22.57
N LYS A 98 -18.68 1.19 -21.37
CA LYS A 98 -17.88 1.81 -20.31
C LYS A 98 -16.39 1.52 -20.47
N ILE A 99 -15.56 2.51 -20.14
CA ILE A 99 -14.12 2.36 -19.91
C ILE A 99 -13.91 2.22 -18.41
N PHE A 100 -13.19 1.17 -18.01
CA PHE A 100 -12.77 0.94 -16.63
C PHE A 100 -11.26 1.16 -16.53
N PHE A 101 -10.82 1.91 -15.52
CA PHE A 101 -9.41 2.22 -15.32
C PHE A 101 -8.78 1.37 -14.22
N LEU A 102 -9.59 0.92 -13.26
CA LEU A 102 -9.20 -0.03 -12.22
C LEU A 102 -10.20 -1.19 -12.15
N ARG A 103 -9.69 -2.38 -11.82
CA ARG A 103 -10.53 -3.55 -11.49
C ARG A 103 -11.08 -3.48 -10.07
N ARG A 104 -10.33 -2.83 -9.18
CA ARG A 104 -10.65 -2.53 -7.79
C ARG A 104 -9.69 -1.47 -7.29
N ILE A 105 -10.07 -0.72 -6.26
CA ILE A 105 -9.16 0.19 -5.55
C ILE A 105 -8.26 -0.67 -4.63
N PRO A 106 -6.93 -0.64 -4.79
CA PRO A 106 -6.02 -1.28 -3.86
C PRO A 106 -6.18 -0.72 -2.44
N ARG A 107 -5.95 -1.53 -1.41
CA ARG A 107 -5.92 -1.08 -0.01
C ARG A 107 -4.51 -0.66 0.39
N ASP A 108 -4.41 0.22 1.38
CA ASP A 108 -3.13 0.62 1.97
C ASP A 108 -2.63 -0.52 2.90
N PRO A 109 -1.54 -1.23 2.56
CA PRO A 109 -1.06 -2.37 3.34
C PRO A 109 -0.52 -1.98 4.73
N LEU A 110 -0.29 -0.68 4.97
CA LEU A 110 0.17 -0.18 6.26
C LEU A 110 -0.97 0.12 7.24
N LEU A 111 -2.19 0.35 6.76
CA LEU A 111 -3.35 0.68 7.60
C LEU A 111 -4.09 -0.55 8.18
N GLY A 112 -3.60 -1.76 7.87
CA GLY A 112 -4.15 -3.02 8.38
C GLY A 112 -5.55 -3.32 7.83
N LYS A 113 -6.24 -4.31 8.42
CA LYS A 113 -7.62 -4.66 8.04
C LYS A 113 -8.59 -3.63 8.61
N SER A 114 -8.73 -2.49 7.93
CA SER A 114 -9.75 -1.49 8.26
C SER A 114 -11.13 -1.95 7.80
N LYS A 115 -12.18 -1.59 8.55
CA LYS A 115 -13.58 -1.70 8.08
C LYS A 115 -13.97 -0.60 7.10
N ARG A 116 -13.08 0.37 6.86
CA ARG A 116 -13.28 1.46 5.89
C ARG A 116 -13.30 0.91 4.47
N ASP A 117 -13.92 1.65 3.57
CA ASP A 117 -13.81 1.37 2.15
C ASP A 117 -12.37 1.67 1.67
N ALA A 118 -11.95 1.04 0.57
CA ALA A 118 -10.55 1.08 0.14
C ALA A 118 -10.11 2.49 -0.28
N GLU A 119 -11.03 3.29 -0.80
CA GLU A 119 -10.83 4.69 -1.17
C GLU A 119 -10.53 5.60 0.03
N ASP A 120 -11.11 5.31 1.21
CA ASP A 120 -10.96 6.16 2.40
C ASP A 120 -9.59 6.01 3.06
N GLU A 121 -8.85 4.96 2.69
CA GLU A 121 -7.49 4.69 3.16
C GLU A 121 -6.45 5.62 2.53
N TRP A 122 -6.76 6.21 1.37
CA TRP A 122 -5.85 7.07 0.61
C TRP A 122 -6.08 8.55 0.90
N GLY A 123 -5.01 9.30 1.08
CA GLY A 123 -5.03 10.76 1.00
C GLY A 123 -5.09 11.18 -0.45
N LEU A 124 -5.93 12.17 -0.76
CA LEU A 124 -6.13 12.67 -2.10
C LEU A 124 -5.48 14.03 -2.24
N ARG A 125 -5.00 14.31 -3.44
CA ARG A 125 -4.40 15.56 -3.82
C ARG A 125 -5.06 16.04 -5.11
N SER A 126 -5.66 17.23 -5.07
CA SER A 126 -6.22 17.89 -6.26
C SER A 126 -5.13 18.58 -7.07
N TYR A 127 -5.37 18.72 -8.37
CA TYR A 127 -4.49 19.40 -9.31
C TYR A 127 -4.19 20.85 -8.91
N ASP A 128 -5.15 21.55 -8.32
CA ASP A 128 -4.99 22.95 -7.89
C ASP A 128 -4.20 23.09 -6.56
N SER A 129 -3.76 21.97 -5.99
CA SER A 129 -2.97 21.99 -4.75
C SER A 129 -1.49 22.31 -5.02
N PRO A 130 -0.88 23.23 -4.25
CA PRO A 130 0.52 23.60 -4.45
C PRO A 130 1.47 22.43 -4.12
N ALA A 131 2.61 22.37 -4.82
CA ALA A 131 3.65 21.33 -4.69
C ALA A 131 3.98 20.98 -3.22
N ASN A 132 4.14 22.00 -2.39
CA ASN A 132 4.57 21.94 -1.00
C ASN A 132 3.45 21.80 0.04
N ASN A 133 2.18 21.89 -0.36
CA ASN A 133 1.04 21.69 0.54
C ASN A 133 -0.10 20.98 -0.20
N PRO A 134 0.02 19.65 -0.40
CA PRO A 134 -1.02 18.82 -1.01
C PRO A 134 -2.35 18.98 -0.26
N ARG A 135 -3.42 19.20 -1.01
CA ARG A 135 -4.77 19.35 -0.46
C ARG A 135 -5.75 18.54 -1.29
N ASP A 136 -6.75 17.99 -0.62
CA ASP A 136 -7.92 17.43 -1.26
C ASP A 136 -8.72 18.54 -1.96
N GLY A 137 -9.55 18.18 -2.94
CA GLY A 137 -10.30 19.14 -3.74
C GLY A 137 -11.39 18.49 -4.59
N GLU A 138 -11.71 19.11 -5.73
CA GLU A 138 -12.78 18.64 -6.62
C GLU A 138 -12.35 17.49 -7.53
N ASP A 139 -11.04 17.23 -7.60
CA ASP A 139 -10.41 16.22 -8.45
C ASP A 139 -9.31 15.45 -7.73
N VAL A 140 -8.96 14.30 -8.28
CA VAL A 140 -7.85 13.47 -7.83
C VAL A 140 -6.75 13.51 -8.88
N PHE A 141 -5.75 14.34 -8.62
CA PHE A 141 -4.49 14.41 -9.37
C PHE A 141 -3.47 13.38 -8.88
N ASP A 142 -3.38 13.21 -7.56
CA ASP A 142 -2.44 12.27 -6.94
C ASP A 142 -3.02 11.67 -5.66
N VAL A 143 -2.44 10.57 -5.21
CA VAL A 143 -2.78 9.87 -3.97
C VAL A 143 -1.55 9.61 -3.13
N TYR A 144 -1.73 9.54 -1.82
CA TYR A 144 -0.66 9.19 -0.88
C TYR A 144 -1.21 8.34 0.27
N SER A 145 -0.34 7.62 0.97
CA SER A 145 -0.75 6.78 2.10
C SER A 145 -1.07 7.66 3.33
N LYS A 146 -2.18 7.39 4.02
CA LYS A 146 -2.50 8.01 5.31
C LYS A 146 -1.77 7.36 6.50
N ALA A 147 -0.97 6.33 6.25
CA ALA A 147 -0.19 5.67 7.29
C ALA A 147 0.79 6.64 7.96
N ARG A 148 0.87 6.55 9.30
CA ARG A 148 1.80 7.36 10.09
C ARG A 148 3.21 6.78 10.02
N GLY A 149 4.21 7.67 10.10
CA GLY A 149 5.61 7.31 10.17
C GLY A 149 6.34 7.47 8.86
N LYS A 150 7.56 6.92 8.82
CA LYS A 150 8.48 7.01 7.70
C LYS A 150 8.77 5.62 7.16
N GLY A 151 9.09 5.50 5.89
CA GLY A 151 9.61 4.26 5.34
C GLY A 151 11.05 3.99 5.74
N LEU A 152 11.59 2.84 5.32
CA LEU A 152 12.98 2.46 5.57
C LEU A 152 13.99 3.43 4.93
N ASN A 153 13.56 4.21 3.94
CA ASN A 153 14.34 5.29 3.32
C ASN A 153 14.32 6.62 4.10
N GLY A 154 13.62 6.70 5.24
CA GLY A 154 13.52 7.91 6.05
C GLY A 154 12.51 8.96 5.56
N ILE A 155 11.82 8.71 4.45
CA ILE A 155 10.78 9.60 3.88
C ILE A 155 9.43 9.23 4.46
N ALA A 156 8.60 10.22 4.81
CA ALA A 156 7.25 9.97 5.30
C ALA A 156 6.39 9.25 4.25
N TYR A 157 5.53 8.33 4.65
CA TYR A 157 4.65 7.62 3.69
C TYR A 157 3.65 8.55 2.98
N SER A 158 3.37 9.71 3.56
CA SER A 158 2.58 10.76 2.94
C SER A 158 3.30 11.50 1.82
N GLU A 159 4.62 11.33 1.69
CA GLU A 159 5.48 11.94 0.67
C GLU A 159 5.93 10.91 -0.39
N TRP A 160 5.38 9.70 -0.36
CA TRP A 160 5.68 8.62 -1.33
C TRP A 160 4.79 8.70 -2.56
#